data_AF-A0A0X3NQ87-F1
#
_entry.id   AF-A0A0X3NQ87-F1
#
_cell.length_a   1.000
_cell.length_b   1.000
_cell.length_c   1.000
_cell.angle_alpha   90.00
_cell.angle_beta   90.00
_cell.angle_gamma   90.00
#
_symmetry.space_group_name_H-M   'P 1'
#
loop_
_entity.id
_entity.type
_entity.pdbx_description
1 polymer ?
#
loop_
_entity_poly.entity_id
_entity_poly.type
_entity_poly.pdbx_seq_one_letter_code
_entity_poly.pdbx_strand_id
1 'polypeptide(L)'
;MVPVGGYLDQIYSIPSRHAQSDLSKTIAVLKHLSKCVKDGKWNNARELIDLANTVGRALLSRSSEETVVHNTVLRFLKLIREESIKLHPGRTNERDELQLNLLSDLSSFDWSKIRRSDLIEPLTTALDDLELEINSYMDYISGLSLNFIHSDELILTVGKSNTVYNFLKYAAKKNRQFRVIVCEGFPDNHVCHFNLSNSLGPPDG
;
A
#
# COMPACT_ATOMS: atom_id res chain seq x y z
N MET A 1 -25.23 3.57 5.75
CA MET A 1 -23.88 4.02 6.16
C MET A 1 -23.14 2.78 6.58
N VAL A 2 -22.02 2.42 5.92
CA VAL A 2 -21.23 1.27 6.37
C VAL A 2 -20.62 1.66 7.73
N PRO A 3 -20.85 0.91 8.82
CA PRO A 3 -20.36 1.30 10.13
C PRO A 3 -18.83 1.32 10.17
N VAL A 4 -18.24 2.50 10.33
CA VAL A 4 -16.78 2.68 10.42
C VAL A 4 -16.26 2.23 11.80
N GLY A 5 -17.07 2.41 12.86
CA GLY A 5 -16.67 2.14 14.25
C GLY A 5 -16.29 0.68 14.54
N GLY A 6 -17.13 -0.29 14.14
CA GLY A 6 -16.86 -1.71 14.42
C GLY A 6 -15.72 -2.30 13.58
N TYR A 7 -15.43 -1.73 12.42
CA TYR A 7 -14.31 -2.15 11.57
C TYR A 7 -12.97 -1.59 12.07
N LEU A 8 -12.99 -0.36 12.56
CA LEU A 8 -11.86 0.27 13.22
C LEU A 8 -11.42 -0.50 14.46
N ASP A 9 -12.36 -1.00 15.27
CA ASP A 9 -12.02 -1.83 16.41
C ASP A 9 -11.40 -3.17 15.96
N GLN A 10 -11.72 -3.72 14.79
CA GLN A 10 -11.03 -4.90 14.26
C GLN A 10 -9.58 -4.60 13.82
N ILE A 11 -9.32 -3.42 13.25
CA ILE A 11 -7.96 -3.01 12.86
C ILE A 11 -7.10 -2.71 14.10
N TYR A 12 -7.66 -2.01 15.09
CA TYR A 12 -6.92 -1.46 16.23
C TYR A 12 -7.06 -2.27 17.55
N SER A 13 -7.87 -3.34 17.61
CA SER A 13 -8.04 -4.16 18.84
C SER A 13 -6.86 -5.07 19.17
N ILE A 14 -5.86 -5.21 18.29
CA ILE A 14 -4.67 -6.00 18.61
C ILE A 14 -3.71 -5.12 19.42
N PRO A 15 -3.33 -5.52 20.65
CA PRO A 15 -2.43 -4.73 21.48
C PRO A 15 -1.10 -4.48 20.77
N SER A 16 -0.59 -3.25 20.90
CA SER A 16 0.68 -2.67 20.42
C SER A 16 1.97 -3.43 20.80
N ARG A 17 1.89 -4.70 21.23
CA ARG A 17 3.03 -5.57 21.58
C ARG A 17 3.47 -6.48 20.43
N HIS A 18 2.64 -6.64 19.41
CA HIS A 18 3.02 -7.16 18.10
C HIS A 18 2.50 -6.13 17.11
N ALA A 19 3.34 -5.19 16.68
CA ALA A 19 2.99 -4.26 15.62
C ALA A 19 2.39 -5.06 14.46
N GLN A 20 1.08 -4.95 14.24
CA GLN A 20 0.51 -5.43 12.98
C GLN A 20 1.33 -4.77 11.87
N SER A 21 1.89 -5.57 10.98
CA SER A 21 2.74 -5.05 9.92
C SER A 21 2.01 -3.95 9.15
N ASP A 22 2.71 -2.91 8.74
CA ASP A 22 2.13 -1.82 7.93
C ASP A 22 1.37 -2.36 6.70
N LEU A 23 1.82 -3.49 6.17
CA LEU A 23 1.14 -4.26 5.15
C LEU A 23 -0.26 -4.73 5.59
N SER A 24 -0.38 -5.36 6.74
CA SER A 24 -1.66 -5.84 7.29
C SER A 24 -2.65 -4.69 7.45
N LYS A 25 -2.20 -3.54 7.94
CA LYS A 25 -3.03 -2.32 8.07
C LYS A 25 -3.46 -1.80 6.69
N THR A 26 -2.52 -1.71 5.74
CA THR A 26 -2.79 -1.27 4.36
C THR A 26 -3.87 -2.13 3.71
N ILE A 27 -3.73 -3.46 3.79
CA ILE A 27 -4.69 -4.42 3.22
C ILE A 27 -6.05 -4.28 3.90
N ALA A 28 -6.09 -4.14 5.23
CA ALA A 28 -7.35 -3.94 5.94
C ALA A 28 -8.03 -2.63 5.51
N VAL A 29 -7.30 -1.52 5.38
CA VAL A 29 -7.89 -0.27 4.91
C VAL A 29 -8.43 -0.40 3.48
N LEU A 30 -7.67 -1.02 2.57
CA LEU A 30 -8.13 -1.25 1.18
C LEU A 30 -9.38 -2.11 1.11
N LYS A 31 -9.45 -3.21 1.88
CA LYS A 31 -10.65 -4.07 1.94
C LYS A 31 -11.89 -3.30 2.42
N HIS A 32 -11.72 -2.39 3.37
CA HIS A 32 -12.80 -1.53 3.82
C HIS A 32 -13.29 -0.59 2.73
N LEU A 33 -12.36 0.04 2.03
CA LEU A 33 -12.65 0.99 0.96
C LEU A 33 -13.31 0.26 -0.23
N SER A 34 -12.83 -0.93 -0.59
CA SER A 34 -13.47 -1.83 -1.57
C SER A 34 -14.90 -2.19 -1.17
N LYS A 35 -15.13 -2.52 0.10
CA LYS A 35 -16.49 -2.73 0.63
C LYS A 35 -17.36 -1.46 0.52
N CYS A 36 -16.78 -0.29 0.76
CA CYS A 36 -17.49 0.99 0.58
C CYS A 36 -17.86 1.25 -0.89
N VAL A 37 -17.03 0.84 -1.84
CA VAL A 37 -17.36 0.92 -3.27
C VAL A 37 -18.52 -0.02 -3.60
N LYS A 38 -18.41 -1.31 -3.22
CA LYS A 38 -19.37 -2.38 -3.55
C LYS A 38 -20.72 -2.20 -2.87
N ASP A 39 -20.73 -2.00 -1.54
CA ASP A 39 -21.95 -1.97 -0.72
C ASP A 39 -22.39 -0.55 -0.31
N GLY A 40 -21.57 0.46 -0.60
CA GLY A 40 -21.85 1.84 -0.19
C GLY A 40 -22.97 2.47 -0.99
N LYS A 41 -23.73 3.35 -0.32
CA LYS A 41 -24.75 4.18 -0.95
C LYS A 41 -24.11 5.44 -1.53
N TRP A 42 -23.84 5.41 -2.82
CA TRP A 42 -23.34 6.55 -3.61
C TRP A 42 -23.84 6.42 -5.06
N ASN A 43 -24.18 7.55 -5.68
CA ASN A 43 -24.76 7.60 -7.03
C ASN A 43 -23.80 8.15 -8.09
N ASN A 44 -22.78 8.88 -7.66
CA ASN A 44 -21.80 9.53 -8.53
C ASN A 44 -20.42 9.60 -7.86
N ALA A 45 -19.37 9.92 -8.63
CA ALA A 45 -18.01 9.98 -8.14
C ALA A 45 -17.81 11.03 -7.02
N ARG A 46 -18.56 12.14 -7.06
CA ARG A 46 -18.51 13.17 -6.01
C ARG A 46 -18.90 12.60 -4.64
N GLU A 47 -20.03 11.91 -4.57
CA GLU A 47 -20.52 11.28 -3.34
C GLU A 47 -19.53 10.22 -2.82
N LEU A 48 -18.89 9.46 -3.72
CA LEU A 48 -17.89 8.47 -3.35
C LEU A 48 -16.61 9.12 -2.77
N ILE A 49 -16.14 10.22 -3.37
CA ILE A 49 -15.00 11.00 -2.85
C ILE A 49 -15.33 11.56 -1.46
N ASP A 50 -16.53 12.08 -1.26
CA ASP A 50 -16.96 12.63 0.04
C ASP A 50 -17.09 11.51 1.11
N LEU A 51 -17.57 10.32 0.72
CA LEU A 51 -17.59 9.13 1.56
C LEU A 51 -16.16 8.70 1.94
N ALA A 52 -15.26 8.59 0.97
CA ALA A 52 -13.86 8.21 1.18
C ALA A 52 -13.14 9.20 2.09
N ASN A 53 -13.36 10.51 1.92
CA ASN A 53 -12.82 11.54 2.81
C ASN A 53 -13.37 11.44 4.23
N THR A 54 -14.65 11.08 4.39
CA THR A 54 -15.28 10.89 5.70
C THR A 54 -14.70 9.69 6.42
N VAL A 55 -14.52 8.57 5.70
CA VAL A 55 -13.82 7.39 6.21
C VAL A 55 -12.39 7.76 6.59
N GLY A 56 -11.65 8.44 5.70
CA GLY A 56 -10.28 8.90 5.94
C GLY A 56 -10.14 9.76 7.20
N ARG A 57 -11.02 10.76 7.38
CA ARG A 57 -11.04 11.58 8.62
C ARG A 57 -11.30 10.75 9.87
N ALA A 58 -12.23 9.80 9.81
CA ALA A 58 -12.51 8.91 10.93
C ALA A 58 -11.32 8.01 11.26
N LEU A 59 -10.64 7.45 10.26
CA LEU A 59 -9.42 6.65 10.43
C LEU A 59 -8.29 7.48 11.08
N LEU A 60 -8.05 8.68 10.58
CA LEU A 60 -6.98 9.57 11.05
C LEU A 60 -7.23 10.15 12.45
N SER A 61 -8.50 10.28 12.86
CA SER A 61 -8.84 10.79 14.20
C SER A 61 -8.35 9.91 15.35
N ARG A 62 -8.00 8.65 15.09
CA ARG A 62 -7.53 7.68 16.09
C ARG A 62 -6.01 7.61 16.23
N SER A 63 -5.25 8.00 15.21
CA SER A 63 -3.79 8.03 15.26
C SER A 63 -3.24 9.08 14.29
N SER A 64 -2.66 10.16 14.84
CA SER A 64 -2.05 11.24 14.07
C SER A 64 -0.68 10.88 13.48
N GLU A 65 -0.05 9.80 13.95
CA GLU A 65 1.32 9.40 13.56
C GLU A 65 1.34 8.31 12.47
N GLU A 66 0.19 7.72 12.14
CA GLU A 66 0.11 6.62 11.17
C GLU A 66 0.01 7.11 9.72
N THR A 67 1.17 7.31 9.10
CA THR A 67 1.27 7.71 7.68
C THR A 67 0.77 6.65 6.70
N VAL A 68 0.86 5.37 7.05
CA VAL A 68 0.47 4.25 6.17
C VAL A 68 -1.02 4.30 5.82
N VAL A 69 -1.87 4.40 6.85
CA VAL A 69 -3.33 4.50 6.68
C VAL A 69 -3.69 5.74 5.87
N HIS A 70 -3.05 6.87 6.17
CA HIS A 70 -3.22 8.12 5.43
C HIS A 70 -2.90 7.93 3.94
N ASN A 71 -1.73 7.37 3.65
CA ASN A 71 -1.25 7.13 2.29
C ASN A 71 -2.15 6.17 1.52
N THR A 72 -2.68 5.13 2.18
CA THR A 72 -3.64 4.20 1.56
C THR A 72 -4.92 4.94 1.14
N VAL A 73 -5.48 5.79 2.00
CA VAL A 73 -6.67 6.59 1.67
C VAL A 73 -6.38 7.58 0.53
N LEU A 74 -5.22 8.23 0.53
CA LEU A 74 -4.81 9.13 -0.55
C LEU A 74 -4.68 8.40 -1.89
N ARG A 75 -4.08 7.21 -1.90
CA ARG A 75 -4.00 6.36 -3.10
C ARG A 75 -5.38 5.97 -3.60
N PHE A 76 -6.29 5.60 -2.71
CA PHE A 76 -7.66 5.30 -3.09
C PHE A 76 -8.40 6.50 -3.71
N LEU A 77 -8.25 7.69 -3.13
CA LEU A 77 -8.80 8.93 -3.70
C LEU A 77 -8.21 9.25 -5.07
N LYS A 78 -6.91 8.99 -5.26
CA LYS A 78 -6.26 9.13 -6.57
C LYS A 78 -6.86 8.16 -7.59
N LEU A 79 -7.06 6.90 -7.22
CA LEU A 79 -7.66 5.88 -8.07
C LEU A 79 -9.08 6.25 -8.52
N ILE A 80 -9.93 6.72 -7.59
CA ILE A 80 -11.27 7.21 -7.92
C ILE A 80 -11.20 8.32 -8.97
N ARG A 81 -10.27 9.27 -8.80
CA ARG A 81 -10.11 10.38 -9.73
C ARG A 81 -9.65 9.90 -11.10
N GLU A 82 -8.63 9.04 -11.17
CA GLU A 82 -8.10 8.50 -12.42
C GLU A 82 -9.18 7.78 -13.23
N GLU A 83 -9.94 6.88 -12.60
CA GLU A 83 -11.03 6.17 -13.27
C GLU A 83 -12.18 7.10 -13.67
N SER A 84 -12.53 8.06 -12.81
CA SER A 84 -13.58 9.03 -13.11
C SER A 84 -13.23 9.93 -14.30
N ILE A 85 -11.95 10.28 -14.44
CA ILE A 85 -11.51 11.15 -15.53
C ILE A 85 -11.54 10.40 -16.86
N LYS A 86 -11.19 9.11 -16.89
CA LYS A 86 -11.30 8.27 -18.11
C LYS A 86 -12.73 8.21 -18.64
N LEU A 87 -13.71 8.27 -17.74
CA LEU A 87 -15.15 8.15 -18.05
C LEU A 87 -15.83 9.50 -18.37
N HIS A 88 -15.09 10.61 -18.40
CA HIS A 88 -15.72 11.93 -18.55
C HIS A 88 -16.26 12.16 -19.99
N PRO A 89 -17.55 12.54 -20.17
CA PRO A 89 -18.21 12.63 -21.48
C PRO A 89 -17.72 13.76 -22.41
N GLY A 90 -16.64 14.45 -22.04
CA GLY A 90 -15.98 15.48 -22.86
C GLY A 90 -14.60 15.10 -23.38
N ARG A 91 -14.17 13.83 -23.20
CA ARG A 91 -12.84 13.35 -23.59
C ARG A 91 -12.89 12.53 -24.87
N THR A 92 -12.13 12.96 -25.87
CA THR A 92 -11.96 12.22 -27.14
C THR A 92 -10.51 11.91 -27.47
N ASN A 93 -9.50 12.47 -26.78
CA ASN A 93 -8.10 12.35 -27.21
C ASN A 93 -7.13 11.98 -26.08
N GLU A 94 -6.16 11.12 -26.40
CA GLU A 94 -5.04 10.63 -25.57
C GLU A 94 -4.19 11.75 -24.94
N ARG A 95 -4.27 12.98 -25.49
CA ARG A 95 -3.52 14.16 -25.03
C ARG A 95 -3.93 14.65 -23.63
N ASP A 96 -5.16 14.36 -23.21
CA ASP A 96 -5.70 14.83 -21.94
C ASP A 96 -5.19 13.97 -20.76
N GLU A 97 -4.75 12.73 -20.98
CA GLU A 97 -4.23 11.85 -19.93
C GLU A 97 -2.97 12.41 -19.26
N LEU A 98 -2.11 13.09 -20.03
CA LEU A 98 -0.86 13.67 -19.55
C LEU A 98 -1.06 15.01 -18.80
N GLN A 99 -2.15 15.74 -19.06
CA GLN A 99 -2.43 17.04 -18.44
C GLN A 99 -2.99 16.94 -17.01
N LEU A 100 -3.43 15.76 -16.57
CA LEU A 100 -3.98 15.52 -15.23
C LEU A 100 -2.95 15.43 -14.11
N ASN A 101 -1.66 15.39 -14.46
CA ASN A 101 -0.60 15.55 -13.47
C ASN A 101 -0.53 16.99 -12.92
N LEU A 102 -1.30 17.93 -13.50
CA LEU A 102 -1.39 19.29 -13.03
C LEU A 102 -2.57 19.45 -12.06
N LEU A 103 -2.25 19.60 -10.77
CA LEU A 103 -3.19 19.81 -9.66
C LEU A 103 -4.23 20.92 -9.88
N SER A 104 -4.00 21.84 -10.82
CA SER A 104 -4.85 23.00 -11.09
C SER A 104 -6.22 22.64 -11.69
N ASP A 105 -6.34 21.61 -12.53
CA ASP A 105 -7.59 21.26 -13.22
C ASP A 105 -8.54 20.38 -12.40
N LEU A 106 -8.09 19.85 -11.26
CA LEU A 106 -8.96 19.04 -10.38
C LEU A 106 -10.04 19.85 -9.67
N SER A 107 -9.84 21.17 -9.56
CA SER A 107 -10.75 22.08 -8.87
C SER A 107 -11.98 22.45 -9.71
N SER A 108 -11.87 22.42 -11.04
CA SER A 108 -12.95 22.71 -11.98
C SER A 108 -13.70 21.45 -12.44
N PHE A 109 -13.14 20.27 -12.14
CA PHE A 109 -13.70 19.01 -12.60
C PHE A 109 -15.00 18.65 -11.86
N ASP A 110 -16.08 18.49 -12.63
CA ASP A 110 -17.38 18.13 -12.09
C ASP A 110 -17.52 16.61 -11.94
N TRP A 111 -17.09 16.11 -10.78
CA TRP A 111 -17.19 14.70 -10.38
C TRP A 111 -18.63 14.18 -10.29
N SER A 112 -19.65 15.04 -10.31
CA SER A 112 -21.06 14.61 -10.22
C SER A 112 -21.59 13.97 -11.51
N LYS A 113 -20.93 14.23 -12.65
CA LYS A 113 -21.32 13.71 -13.97
C LYS A 113 -21.06 12.21 -14.13
N ILE A 114 -20.10 11.66 -13.39
CA ILE A 114 -19.70 10.27 -13.48
C ILE A 114 -20.62 9.45 -12.60
N ARG A 115 -21.40 8.54 -13.20
CA ARG A 115 -22.39 7.71 -12.50
C ARG A 115 -21.77 6.47 -11.88
N ARG A 116 -22.44 5.95 -10.86
CA ARG A 116 -22.08 4.68 -10.21
C ARG A 116 -21.98 3.52 -11.19
N SER A 117 -22.95 3.41 -12.11
CA SER A 117 -23.02 2.33 -13.09
C SER A 117 -21.73 2.19 -13.89
N ASP A 118 -21.12 3.31 -14.22
CA ASP A 118 -19.98 3.36 -15.13
C ASP A 118 -18.66 3.23 -14.36
N LEU A 119 -18.61 3.71 -13.12
CA LEU A 119 -17.39 3.76 -12.30
C LEU A 119 -17.15 2.50 -11.47
N ILE A 120 -18.21 1.79 -11.06
CA ILE A 120 -18.10 0.72 -10.05
C ILE A 120 -17.21 -0.43 -10.52
N GLU A 121 -17.34 -0.86 -11.77
CA GLU A 121 -16.57 -1.98 -12.32
C GLU A 121 -15.09 -1.59 -12.56
N PRO A 122 -14.76 -0.51 -13.28
CA PRO A 122 -13.37 -0.06 -13.44
C PRO A 122 -12.66 0.17 -12.10
N LEU A 123 -13.34 0.81 -11.15
CA LEU A 123 -12.75 1.08 -9.83
C LEU A 123 -12.56 -0.19 -9.00
N THR A 124 -13.47 -1.16 -9.11
CA THR A 124 -13.32 -2.45 -8.42
C THR A 124 -12.11 -3.21 -8.96
N THR A 125 -11.98 -3.30 -10.28
CA THR A 125 -10.82 -3.95 -10.92
C THR A 125 -9.52 -3.26 -10.51
N ALA A 126 -9.46 -1.93 -10.59
CA ALA A 126 -8.29 -1.17 -10.20
C ALA A 126 -7.90 -1.35 -8.72
N LEU A 127 -8.90 -1.51 -7.83
CA LEU A 127 -8.68 -1.82 -6.42
C LEU A 127 -8.13 -3.23 -6.21
N ASP A 128 -8.69 -4.21 -6.90
CA ASP A 128 -8.27 -5.61 -6.79
C ASP A 128 -6.83 -5.77 -7.35
N ASP A 129 -6.50 -5.08 -8.45
CA ASP A 129 -5.14 -5.00 -9.00
C ASP A 129 -4.15 -4.38 -8.00
N LEU A 130 -4.53 -3.27 -7.36
CA LEU A 130 -3.71 -2.62 -6.33
C LEU A 130 -3.50 -3.55 -5.11
N GLU A 131 -4.52 -4.30 -4.69
CA GLU A 131 -4.37 -5.29 -3.63
C GLU A 131 -3.39 -6.41 -4.03
N LEU A 132 -3.47 -6.92 -5.26
CA LEU A 132 -2.54 -7.93 -5.77
C LEU A 132 -1.09 -7.41 -5.85
N GLU A 133 -0.89 -6.18 -6.32
CA GLU A 133 0.41 -5.51 -6.35
C GLU A 133 0.99 -5.39 -4.93
N ILE A 134 0.20 -4.90 -3.98
CA ILE A 134 0.62 -4.75 -2.58
C ILE A 134 0.89 -6.09 -1.92
N ASN A 135 0.23 -7.19 -2.32
CA ASN A 135 0.56 -8.52 -1.79
C ASN A 135 1.85 -9.11 -2.39
N SER A 136 2.17 -8.77 -3.65
CA SER A 136 3.32 -9.31 -4.38
C SER A 136 4.60 -8.48 -4.27
N TYR A 137 4.55 -7.30 -3.63
CA TYR A 137 5.70 -6.39 -3.52
C TYR A 137 6.98 -7.04 -2.96
N MET A 138 6.86 -7.97 -2.00
CA MET A 138 8.03 -8.62 -1.39
C MET A 138 8.81 -9.44 -2.40
N ASP A 139 8.12 -10.19 -3.27
CA ASP A 139 8.76 -10.99 -4.31
C ASP A 139 9.36 -10.10 -5.39
N TYR A 140 8.65 -9.03 -5.76
CA TYR A 140 9.15 -8.02 -6.70
C TYR A 140 10.45 -7.38 -6.20
N ILE A 141 10.44 -6.82 -4.98
CA ILE A 141 11.62 -6.17 -4.39
C ILE A 141 12.75 -7.17 -4.21
N SER A 142 12.46 -8.37 -3.71
CA SER A 142 13.48 -9.41 -3.52
C SER A 142 14.14 -9.83 -4.83
N GLY A 143 13.37 -9.91 -5.93
CA GLY A 143 13.89 -10.21 -7.27
C GLY A 143 14.90 -9.18 -7.78
N LEU A 144 14.73 -7.90 -7.42
CA LEU A 144 15.67 -6.83 -7.79
C LEU A 144 17.06 -7.00 -7.16
N SER A 145 17.20 -7.78 -6.09
CA SER A 145 18.47 -7.96 -5.38
C SER A 145 19.61 -8.44 -6.27
N LEU A 146 19.34 -9.22 -7.32
CA LEU A 146 20.37 -9.73 -8.23
C LEU A 146 21.07 -8.65 -9.06
N ASN A 147 20.44 -7.48 -9.21
CA ASN A 147 20.98 -6.33 -9.93
C ASN A 147 21.87 -5.45 -9.03
N PHE A 148 21.70 -5.55 -7.72
CA PHE A 148 22.34 -4.64 -6.74
C PHE A 148 23.33 -5.35 -5.82
N ILE A 149 23.23 -6.67 -5.67
CA ILE A 149 24.10 -7.47 -4.81
C ILE A 149 24.96 -8.36 -5.68
N HIS A 150 26.27 -8.16 -5.56
CA HIS A 150 27.30 -8.97 -6.21
C HIS A 150 28.08 -9.79 -5.18
N SER A 151 28.84 -10.77 -5.66
CA SER A 151 29.67 -11.59 -4.77
C SER A 151 30.83 -10.76 -4.19
N ASP A 152 31.29 -11.15 -3.00
CA ASP A 152 32.38 -10.56 -2.22
C ASP A 152 32.14 -9.13 -1.68
N GLU A 153 30.94 -8.59 -1.88
CA GLU A 153 30.52 -7.30 -1.32
C GLU A 153 30.34 -7.35 0.21
N LEU A 154 30.47 -6.18 0.83
CA LEU A 154 30.20 -5.95 2.25
C LEU A 154 29.03 -4.99 2.37
N ILE A 155 27.91 -5.49 2.89
CA ILE A 155 26.66 -4.73 3.04
C ILE A 155 26.49 -4.38 4.52
N LEU A 156 26.20 -3.11 4.82
CA LEU A 156 25.83 -2.64 6.15
C LEU A 156 24.32 -2.40 6.21
N THR A 157 23.66 -2.91 7.25
CA THR A 157 22.25 -2.61 7.54
C THR A 157 22.03 -2.35 9.02
N VAL A 158 20.90 -1.76 9.38
CA VAL A 158 20.54 -1.43 10.76
C VAL A 158 19.16 -1.95 11.10
N GLY A 159 19.03 -2.52 12.31
CA GLY A 159 17.77 -2.99 12.86
C GLY A 159 17.16 -4.18 12.12
N LYS A 160 15.84 -4.34 12.25
CA LYS A 160 15.09 -5.44 11.66
C LYS A 160 14.07 -4.94 10.64
N SER A 161 14.28 -5.29 9.37
CA SER A 161 13.31 -5.09 8.30
C SER A 161 13.08 -6.40 7.56
N ASN A 162 11.81 -6.85 7.50
CA ASN A 162 11.44 -8.05 6.74
C ASN A 162 11.76 -7.87 5.24
N THR A 163 11.61 -6.66 4.71
CA THR A 163 11.91 -6.36 3.30
C THR A 163 13.39 -6.51 3.02
N VAL A 164 14.25 -5.91 3.84
CA VAL A 164 15.71 -6.01 3.70
C VAL A 164 16.18 -7.45 3.90
N TYR A 165 15.61 -8.16 4.88
CA TYR A 165 15.91 -9.57 5.10
C TYR A 165 15.60 -10.42 3.86
N ASN A 166 14.40 -10.29 3.28
CA ASN A 166 14.03 -11.07 2.08
C ASN A 166 14.85 -10.68 0.86
N PHE A 167 15.19 -9.39 0.71
CA PHE A 167 16.06 -8.89 -0.34
C PHE A 167 17.46 -9.54 -0.30
N LEU A 168 18.12 -9.52 0.86
CA LEU A 168 19.42 -10.15 1.06
C LEU A 168 19.32 -11.68 0.90
N LYS A 169 18.29 -12.29 1.48
CA LYS A 169 18.06 -13.74 1.41
C LYS A 169 17.88 -14.22 -0.02
N TYR A 170 17.20 -13.45 -0.86
CA TYR A 170 16.97 -13.83 -2.26
C TYR A 170 18.28 -13.85 -3.05
N ALA A 171 19.15 -12.84 -2.89
CA ALA A 171 20.46 -12.84 -3.52
C ALA A 171 21.34 -14.02 -3.05
N ALA A 172 21.35 -14.29 -1.74
CA ALA A 172 22.09 -15.42 -1.17
C ALA A 172 21.60 -16.78 -1.73
N LYS A 173 20.28 -16.96 -1.83
CA LYS A 173 19.66 -18.16 -2.46
C LYS A 173 20.02 -18.33 -3.93
N LYS A 174 20.43 -17.27 -4.63
CA LYS A 174 20.86 -17.29 -6.03
C LYS A 174 22.38 -17.34 -6.16
N ASN A 175 23.05 -17.95 -5.18
CA ASN A 175 24.49 -18.22 -5.16
C ASN A 175 25.38 -16.96 -5.14
N ARG A 176 24.86 -15.80 -4.70
CA ARG A 176 25.72 -14.66 -4.37
C ARG A 176 26.30 -14.89 -2.98
N GLN A 177 27.64 -14.87 -2.89
CA GLN A 177 28.35 -14.96 -1.61
C GLN A 177 28.78 -13.56 -1.21
N PHE A 178 28.21 -13.01 -0.14
CA PHE A 178 28.52 -11.66 0.33
C PHE A 178 28.43 -11.60 1.85
N ARG A 179 28.99 -10.55 2.44
CA ARG A 179 29.03 -10.36 3.89
C ARG A 179 28.06 -9.27 4.29
N VAL A 180 27.34 -9.46 5.39
CA VAL A 180 26.41 -8.48 5.93
C VAL A 180 26.78 -8.15 7.36
N ILE A 181 26.98 -6.87 7.64
CA ILE A 181 27.08 -6.33 8.99
C ILE A 181 25.69 -5.79 9.37
N VAL A 182 25.15 -6.26 10.49
CA VAL A 182 23.85 -5.82 11.01
C VAL A 182 24.10 -5.03 12.28
N CYS A 183 23.99 -3.72 12.22
CA CYS A 183 23.98 -2.88 13.40
C CYS A 183 22.63 -3.04 14.11
N GLU A 184 22.64 -3.29 15.41
CA GLU A 184 21.42 -3.14 16.21
C GLU A 184 21.01 -1.66 16.22
N GLY A 185 19.71 -1.37 16.22
CA GLY A 185 19.23 0.01 16.40
C GLY A 185 18.62 0.18 17.77
N PHE A 186 19.44 0.15 18.81
CA PHE A 186 19.07 0.57 20.16
C PHE A 186 18.71 2.07 20.18
N PRO A 187 17.72 2.54 20.98
CA PRO A 187 16.92 1.82 21.98
C PRO A 187 15.72 1.07 21.40
N ASP A 188 15.25 1.47 20.22
CA ASP A 188 14.04 0.94 19.60
C ASP A 188 14.39 0.01 18.43
N ASN A 189 14.46 -1.28 18.73
CA ASN A 189 14.32 -2.32 17.73
C ASN A 189 13.63 -3.50 18.39
N HIS A 190 12.31 -3.58 18.21
CA HIS A 190 11.53 -4.70 18.72
C HIS A 190 12.02 -6.02 18.09
N VAL A 191 12.96 -6.64 18.81
CA VAL A 191 13.54 -7.98 18.66
C VAL A 191 14.68 -8.10 17.63
N CYS A 192 15.89 -7.71 18.05
CA CYS A 192 17.19 -8.03 17.44
C CYS A 192 17.65 -9.51 17.59
N HIS A 193 16.75 -10.46 17.84
CA HIS A 193 17.11 -11.89 17.87
C HIS A 193 16.49 -12.65 16.70
N PHE A 194 16.96 -12.37 15.48
CA PHE A 194 16.94 -13.35 14.40
C PHE A 194 18.37 -13.44 13.87
N ASN A 195 19.09 -14.49 14.28
CA ASN A 195 20.40 -14.83 13.74
C ASN A 195 20.26 -15.11 12.23
N LEU A 196 20.48 -14.07 11.42
CA LEU A 196 20.60 -14.14 9.96
C LEU A 196 21.61 -15.24 9.56
N SER A 197 22.65 -15.45 10.37
CA SER A 197 23.67 -16.50 10.21
C SER A 197 23.10 -17.92 10.13
N ASN A 198 22.03 -18.23 10.88
CA ASN A 198 21.48 -19.59 10.93
C ASN A 198 20.44 -19.86 9.84
N SER A 199 19.97 -18.82 9.12
CA SER A 199 18.90 -18.94 8.12
C SER A 199 19.36 -18.80 6.66
N LEU A 200 20.65 -18.49 6.48
CA LEU A 200 21.32 -18.34 5.18
C LEU A 200 22.47 -19.34 5.01
N GLY A 201 22.62 -20.29 5.93
CA GLY A 201 23.54 -21.41 5.75
C GLY A 201 23.17 -22.23 4.50
N PRO A 202 24.15 -22.91 3.88
CA PRO A 202 23.87 -23.78 2.74
C PRO A 202 22.82 -24.83 3.14
N PRO A 203 21.94 -25.27 2.22
CA PRO A 203 21.10 -26.43 2.48
C PRO A 203 22.02 -27.59 2.83
N ASP A 204 21.76 -28.23 3.97
CA ASP A 204 22.51 -29.42 4.40
C ASP A 204 22.62 -30.41 3.23
N GLY A 205 23.84 -30.90 3.01
CA GLY A 205 24.26 -31.67 1.84
C GLY A 205 23.54 -33.00 1.65
#